data_AF-A0A960Y252-F1
#
_entry.id   AF-A0A960Y252-F1
#
_cell.length_a   1.000
_cell.length_b   1.000
_cell.length_c   1.000
_cell.angle_alpha   90.00
_cell.angle_beta   90.00
_cell.angle_gamma   90.00
#
_symmetry.space_group_name_H-M   'P 1'
#
loop_
_entity.id
_entity.type
_entity.pdbx_description
1 polymer ?
#
loop_
_entity_poly.entity_id
_entity_poly.type
_entity_poly.pdbx_seq_one_letter_code
_entity_poly.pdbx_strand_id
1 'polypeptide(L)'
;MNKLSIILTIAIFLLSCQKKKLKGLDDPAWKEKSLSMTLSVCEKILTCSEGFEKKLSPTSEKLFKEELSKEKCLDTFKKSNVYNLRGGDPNLIQEQYEKCSIKMQNSNCEEIQSKSFLNDDACKAIQSIQSL
;
A
#
# COMPACT_ATOMS: atom_id res chain seq x y z
N MET A 1 13.01 42.04 46.33
CA MET A 1 12.07 42.24 45.21
C MET A 1 12.90 42.35 43.93
N ASN A 2 12.82 41.55 42.86
CA ASN A 2 12.02 40.39 42.49
C ASN A 2 12.90 39.51 41.58
N LYS A 3 13.31 38.31 42.03
CA LYS A 3 13.97 37.28 41.19
C LYS A 3 12.93 36.37 40.52
N LEU A 4 11.87 36.94 39.95
CA LEU A 4 10.70 36.18 39.50
C LEU A 4 10.13 36.68 38.14
N SER A 5 10.99 37.00 37.18
CA SER A 5 10.53 37.44 35.84
C SER A 5 11.45 37.07 34.67
N ILE A 6 12.21 35.97 34.76
CA ILE A 6 12.99 35.45 33.62
C ILE A 6 12.57 34.02 33.24
N ILE A 7 11.51 33.48 33.87
CA ILE A 7 10.98 32.13 33.59
C ILE A 7 9.55 32.26 33.08
N LEU A 8 9.31 32.96 31.95
CA LEU A 8 8.02 32.89 31.27
C LEU A 8 8.03 33.26 29.78
N THR A 9 9.15 33.13 29.07
CA THR A 9 9.18 33.52 27.64
C THR A 9 10.06 32.63 26.76
N ILE A 10 10.23 31.36 27.14
CA ILE A 10 10.78 30.32 26.25
C ILE A 10 9.87 29.10 26.32
N ALA A 11 8.63 29.23 25.83
CA ALA A 11 7.67 28.13 25.75
C ALA A 11 6.81 28.18 24.48
N ILE A 12 7.27 28.84 23.43
CA ILE A 12 6.55 28.91 22.15
C ILE A 12 7.57 28.70 21.05
N PHE A 13 7.26 27.79 20.11
CA PHE A 13 8.05 27.34 18.96
C PHE A 13 8.83 26.02 19.07
N LEU A 14 8.40 25.09 19.94
CA LEU A 14 8.34 23.70 19.50
C LEU A 14 7.09 23.52 18.62
N LEU A 15 7.11 24.11 17.42
CA LEU A 15 6.34 23.59 16.29
C LEU A 15 6.95 22.23 15.94
N SER A 16 6.68 21.27 16.82
CA SER A 16 6.77 19.87 16.49
C SER A 16 5.81 19.68 15.33
N CYS A 17 6.38 19.50 14.16
CA CYS A 17 5.69 19.02 12.98
C CYS A 17 5.25 17.59 13.27
N GLN A 18 4.26 17.43 14.16
CA GLN A 18 3.56 16.20 14.36
C GLN A 18 2.81 15.98 13.06
N LYS A 19 3.36 15.14 12.17
CA LYS A 19 2.58 14.52 11.11
C LYS A 19 1.37 13.92 11.82
N LYS A 20 0.23 14.60 11.79
CA LYS A 20 -1.03 14.05 12.31
C LYS A 20 -1.14 12.70 11.64
N LYS A 21 -1.13 11.61 12.44
CA LYS A 21 -1.55 10.31 11.93
C LYS A 21 -2.96 10.53 11.43
N LEU A 22 -3.12 10.71 10.12
CA LEU A 22 -4.41 10.86 9.48
C LEU A 22 -5.19 9.60 9.86
N LYS A 23 -6.19 9.76 10.73
CA LYS A 23 -7.08 8.66 11.10
C LYS A 23 -7.72 8.21 9.79
N GLY A 24 -7.58 6.92 9.47
CA GLY A 24 -8.14 6.36 8.24
C GLY A 24 -9.65 6.59 8.15
N LEU A 25 -10.18 6.54 6.94
CA LEU A 25 -11.61 6.60 6.70
C LEU A 25 -12.18 5.19 6.59
N ASP A 26 -13.24 4.92 7.35
CA ASP A 26 -14.01 3.68 7.21
C ASP A 26 -15.10 3.87 6.15
N ASP A 27 -14.81 3.46 4.93
CA ASP A 27 -15.70 3.56 3.77
C ASP A 27 -16.04 2.16 3.25
N PRO A 28 -17.25 1.63 3.53
CA PRO A 28 -17.66 0.30 3.08
C PRO A 28 -17.68 0.14 1.55
N ALA A 29 -18.11 1.17 0.82
CA ALA A 29 -18.18 1.12 -0.65
C ALA A 29 -16.78 1.03 -1.25
N TRP A 30 -15.83 1.80 -0.71
CA TRP A 30 -14.43 1.69 -1.08
C TRP A 30 -13.86 0.31 -0.76
N LYS A 31 -14.12 -0.23 0.44
CA LYS A 31 -13.59 -1.53 0.85
C LYS A 31 -14.04 -2.65 -0.08
N GLU A 32 -15.32 -2.67 -0.44
CA GLU A 32 -15.86 -3.65 -1.38
C GLU A 32 -15.25 -3.50 -2.78
N LYS A 33 -15.27 -2.27 -3.33
CA LYS A 33 -14.71 -1.98 -4.67
C LYS A 33 -13.23 -2.34 -4.75
N SER A 34 -12.46 -1.91 -3.76
CA SER A 34 -11.02 -2.13 -3.72
C SER A 34 -10.64 -3.60 -3.51
N LEU A 35 -11.43 -4.37 -2.75
CA LEU A 35 -11.25 -5.82 -2.66
C LEU A 35 -11.46 -6.51 -4.00
N SER A 36 -12.50 -6.12 -4.75
CA SER A 36 -12.74 -6.65 -6.09
C SER A 36 -11.58 -6.34 -7.05
N MET A 37 -11.07 -5.11 -7.06
CA MET A 37 -9.90 -4.74 -7.87
C MET A 37 -8.63 -5.49 -7.46
N THR A 38 -8.39 -5.60 -6.14
CA THR A 38 -7.25 -6.34 -5.59
C THR A 38 -7.30 -7.80 -6.01
N LEU A 39 -8.48 -8.40 -6.05
CA LEU A 39 -8.69 -9.77 -6.48
C LEU A 39 -8.06 -10.03 -7.86
N SER A 40 -8.40 -9.17 -8.82
CA SER A 40 -7.88 -9.25 -10.19
C SER A 40 -6.38 -8.99 -10.25
N VAL A 41 -5.85 -8.11 -9.41
CA VAL A 41 -4.40 -7.88 -9.29
C VAL A 41 -3.68 -9.12 -8.73
N CYS A 42 -4.22 -9.74 -7.67
CA CYS A 42 -3.66 -10.96 -7.09
C CYS A 42 -3.66 -12.11 -8.10
N GLU A 43 -4.74 -12.28 -8.85
CA GLU A 43 -4.85 -13.27 -9.94
C GLU A 43 -3.79 -13.03 -11.02
N LYS A 44 -3.61 -11.78 -11.44
CA LYS A 44 -2.57 -11.41 -12.41
C LYS A 44 -1.16 -11.78 -11.92
N ILE A 45 -0.85 -11.47 -10.66
CA ILE A 45 0.45 -11.80 -10.05
C ILE A 45 0.65 -13.32 -10.00
N LEU A 46 -0.38 -14.07 -9.59
CA LEU A 46 -0.37 -15.53 -9.54
C LEU A 46 -0.09 -16.13 -10.93
N THR A 47 -0.86 -15.73 -11.94
CA THR A 47 -0.66 -16.20 -13.32
C THR A 47 0.73 -15.86 -13.83
N CYS A 48 1.23 -14.65 -13.56
CA CYS A 48 2.57 -14.26 -13.97
C CYS A 48 3.70 -14.91 -13.17
N SER A 49 3.39 -15.64 -12.10
CA SER A 49 4.36 -16.39 -11.31
C SER A 49 4.35 -17.88 -11.63
N GLU A 50 3.44 -18.37 -12.47
CA GLU A 50 3.38 -19.79 -12.84
C GLU A 50 4.70 -20.25 -13.48
N GLY A 51 5.20 -21.40 -13.01
CA GLY A 51 6.45 -21.98 -13.45
C GLY A 51 7.70 -21.44 -12.74
N PHE A 52 7.62 -20.35 -11.95
CA PHE A 52 8.74 -19.94 -11.09
C PHE A 52 8.98 -20.94 -9.95
N GLU A 53 7.89 -21.49 -9.41
CA GLU A 53 7.91 -22.43 -8.30
C GLU A 53 8.69 -23.71 -8.64
N LYS A 54 8.69 -24.12 -9.91
CA LYS A 54 9.41 -25.32 -10.41
C LYS A 54 10.94 -25.18 -10.38
N LYS A 55 11.44 -23.96 -10.19
CA LYS A 55 12.88 -23.67 -10.04
C LYS A 55 13.31 -23.64 -8.57
N LEU A 56 12.38 -23.81 -7.63
CA LEU A 56 12.61 -23.75 -6.19
C LEU A 56 12.80 -25.16 -5.60
N SER A 57 13.44 -25.22 -4.43
CA SER A 57 13.44 -26.45 -3.62
C SER A 57 12.01 -26.79 -3.14
N PRO A 58 11.67 -28.05 -2.81
CA PRO A 58 10.32 -28.40 -2.35
C PRO A 58 9.81 -27.57 -1.16
N THR A 59 10.70 -27.25 -0.20
CA THR A 59 10.38 -26.37 0.93
C THR A 59 10.10 -24.94 0.48
N SER A 60 10.94 -24.40 -0.39
CA SER A 60 10.79 -23.05 -0.94
C SER A 60 9.57 -22.93 -1.85
N GLU A 61 9.24 -23.99 -2.60
CA GLU A 61 8.06 -24.07 -3.45
C GLU A 61 6.78 -23.99 -2.61
N LYS A 62 6.71 -24.76 -1.52
CA LYS A 62 5.58 -24.73 -0.59
C LYS A 62 5.39 -23.34 0.02
N LEU A 63 6.47 -22.75 0.54
CA LEU A 63 6.43 -21.39 1.10
C LEU A 63 6.03 -20.35 0.06
N PHE A 64 6.55 -20.46 -1.17
CA PHE A 64 6.19 -19.56 -2.26
C PHE A 64 4.70 -19.64 -2.60
N LYS A 65 4.14 -20.85 -2.71
CA LYS A 65 2.71 -21.05 -2.98
C LYS A 65 1.82 -20.54 -1.86
N GLU A 66 2.21 -20.77 -0.59
CA GLU A 66 1.48 -20.25 0.56
C GLU A 66 1.45 -18.72 0.58
N GLU A 67 2.61 -18.09 0.31
CA GLU A 67 2.74 -16.64 0.38
C GLU A 67 2.16 -15.91 -0.83
N LEU A 68 2.15 -16.57 -1.99
CA LEU A 68 1.54 -16.07 -3.23
C LEU A 68 0.03 -16.32 -3.30
N SER A 69 -0.54 -17.10 -2.37
CA SER A 69 -1.97 -17.44 -2.40
C SER A 69 -2.87 -16.20 -2.46
N LYS A 70 -4.00 -16.35 -3.16
CA LYS A 70 -4.99 -15.29 -3.37
C LYS A 70 -5.51 -14.77 -2.02
N GLU A 71 -5.72 -15.67 -1.07
CA GLU A 71 -6.16 -15.38 0.29
C GLU A 71 -5.12 -14.51 1.03
N LYS A 72 -3.84 -14.90 1.00
CA LYS A 72 -2.76 -14.16 1.66
C LYS A 72 -2.55 -12.78 1.04
N CYS A 73 -2.71 -12.67 -0.28
CA CYS A 73 -2.67 -11.40 -1.00
C CYS A 73 -3.79 -10.45 -0.54
N LEU A 74 -5.05 -10.90 -0.52
CA LEU A 74 -6.18 -10.10 -0.06
C LEU A 74 -6.07 -9.72 1.43
N ASP A 75 -5.63 -10.64 2.28
CA ASP A 75 -5.48 -10.37 3.72
C ASP A 75 -4.35 -9.39 4.01
N THR A 76 -3.31 -9.38 3.18
CA THR A 76 -2.28 -8.34 3.19
C THR A 76 -2.87 -7.00 2.79
N PHE A 77 -3.67 -6.97 1.72
CA PHE A 77 -4.32 -5.75 1.26
C PHE A 77 -5.28 -5.14 2.29
N LYS A 78 -6.11 -5.95 2.97
CA LYS A 78 -7.03 -5.47 4.04
C LYS A 78 -6.31 -4.76 5.19
N LYS A 79 -5.03 -5.07 5.42
CA LYS A 79 -4.20 -4.45 6.45
C LYS A 79 -3.50 -3.17 5.97
N SER A 80 -3.55 -2.89 4.66
CA SER A 80 -2.83 -1.76 4.04
C SER A 80 -3.47 -0.40 4.33
N ASN A 81 -2.66 0.65 4.19
CA ASN A 81 -3.15 2.03 4.26
C ASN A 81 -4.14 2.37 3.15
N VAL A 82 -4.00 1.74 1.97
CA VAL A 82 -4.90 1.97 0.84
C VAL A 82 -6.31 1.47 1.15
N TYR A 83 -6.42 0.25 1.68
CA TYR A 83 -7.72 -0.31 2.09
C TYR A 83 -8.38 0.50 3.21
N ASN A 84 -7.56 1.04 4.13
CA ASN A 84 -8.03 1.81 5.28
C ASN A 84 -8.07 3.33 5.03
N LEU A 85 -7.82 3.78 3.80
CA LEU A 85 -7.74 5.19 3.39
C LEU A 85 -6.91 6.04 4.37
N ARG A 86 -5.68 5.61 4.64
CA ARG A 86 -4.71 6.25 5.55
C ARG A 86 -3.55 6.87 4.77
N GLY A 87 -2.94 7.90 5.36
CA GLY A 87 -1.67 8.46 4.88
C GLY A 87 -1.78 9.44 3.71
N GLY A 88 -2.99 9.82 3.30
CA GLY A 88 -3.21 10.80 2.22
C GLY A 88 -4.67 11.24 2.11
N ASP A 89 -4.97 12.01 1.07
CA ASP A 89 -6.35 12.37 0.71
C ASP A 89 -7.11 11.11 0.23
N PRO A 90 -8.29 10.78 0.80
CA PRO A 90 -9.02 9.57 0.43
C PRO A 90 -9.34 9.49 -1.06
N ASN A 91 -9.80 10.57 -1.70
CA ASN A 91 -10.16 10.55 -3.12
C ASN A 91 -8.93 10.29 -3.98
N LEU A 92 -7.80 10.91 -3.65
CA LEU A 92 -6.54 10.68 -4.35
C LEU A 92 -6.05 9.23 -4.17
N ILE A 93 -6.15 8.66 -2.95
CA ILE A 93 -5.80 7.25 -2.73
C ILE A 93 -6.65 6.34 -3.64
N GLN A 94 -7.96 6.57 -3.71
CA GLN A 94 -8.86 5.76 -4.52
C GLN A 94 -8.51 5.87 -6.02
N GLU A 95 -8.36 7.10 -6.53
CA GLU A 95 -8.04 7.36 -7.93
C GLU A 95 -6.70 6.74 -8.35
N GLN A 96 -5.64 6.93 -7.55
CA GLN A 96 -4.32 6.39 -7.86
C GLN A 96 -4.30 4.86 -7.78
N TYR A 97 -5.06 4.27 -6.85
CA TYR A 97 -5.16 2.82 -6.74
C TYR A 97 -5.90 2.21 -7.92
N GLU A 98 -6.98 2.84 -8.39
CA GLU A 98 -7.71 2.42 -9.58
C GLU A 98 -6.81 2.44 -10.82
N LYS A 99 -6.10 3.55 -11.05
CA LYS A 99 -5.16 3.69 -12.17
C LYS A 99 -4.04 2.65 -12.11
N CYS A 100 -3.42 2.48 -10.94
CA CYS A 100 -2.37 1.49 -10.77
C CYS A 100 -2.88 0.06 -10.98
N SER A 101 -4.05 -0.29 -10.44
CA SER A 101 -4.65 -1.62 -10.61
C SER A 101 -4.90 -1.94 -12.08
N ILE A 102 -5.42 -0.98 -12.85
CA ILE A 102 -5.60 -1.10 -14.31
C ILE A 102 -4.24 -1.30 -15.00
N LYS A 103 -3.22 -0.51 -14.66
CA LYS A 103 -1.87 -0.67 -15.22
C LYS A 103 -1.32 -2.06 -14.93
N MET A 104 -1.45 -2.58 -13.70
CA MET A 104 -0.98 -3.92 -13.35
C MET A 104 -1.71 -5.01 -14.13
N GLN A 105 -3.03 -4.93 -14.27
CA GLN A 105 -3.81 -5.91 -15.03
C GLN A 105 -3.39 -5.96 -16.52
N ASN A 106 -3.13 -4.78 -17.10
CA ASN A 106 -2.72 -4.63 -18.50
C ASN A 106 -1.22 -4.87 -18.75
N SER A 107 -0.40 -4.93 -17.70
CA SER A 107 1.03 -5.19 -17.83
C SER A 107 1.28 -6.65 -18.24
N ASN A 108 2.33 -6.91 -19.01
CA ASN A 108 2.75 -8.27 -19.33
C ASN A 108 3.49 -8.90 -18.13
N CYS A 109 3.75 -10.21 -18.18
CA CYS A 109 4.37 -10.89 -17.05
C CYS A 109 5.83 -10.51 -16.81
N GLU A 110 6.56 -10.08 -17.84
CA GLU A 110 7.91 -9.54 -17.67
C GLU A 110 7.89 -8.23 -16.87
N GLU A 111 6.95 -7.33 -17.16
CA GLU A 111 6.74 -6.10 -16.41
C GLU A 111 6.33 -6.37 -14.95
N ILE A 112 5.47 -7.38 -14.71
CA ILE A 112 5.05 -7.79 -13.37
C ILE A 112 6.22 -8.38 -12.57
N GLN A 113 6.98 -9.31 -13.18
CA GLN A 113 8.10 -9.99 -12.52
C GLN A 113 9.26 -9.03 -12.22
N SER A 114 9.60 -8.15 -13.17
CA SER A 114 10.63 -7.12 -13.00
C SER A 114 10.18 -5.94 -12.13
N LYS A 115 8.90 -5.89 -11.77
CA LYS A 115 8.24 -4.76 -11.07
C LYS A 115 8.35 -3.43 -11.82
N SER A 116 8.55 -3.45 -13.13
CA SER A 116 8.68 -2.22 -13.94
C SER A 116 7.37 -1.42 -14.01
N PHE A 117 6.23 -2.03 -13.68
CA PHE A 117 4.95 -1.31 -13.48
C PHE A 117 5.05 -0.23 -12.38
N LEU A 118 6.01 -0.32 -11.45
CA LEU A 118 6.31 0.72 -10.48
C LEU A 118 6.98 1.96 -11.11
N ASN A 119 7.23 1.99 -12.42
CA ASN A 119 7.62 3.20 -13.12
C ASN A 119 6.42 4.11 -13.42
N ASP A 120 5.21 3.57 -13.40
CA ASP A 120 3.96 4.34 -13.53
C ASP A 120 3.73 5.22 -12.30
N ASP A 121 3.35 6.48 -12.53
CA ASP A 121 3.22 7.48 -11.46
C ASP A 121 2.15 7.11 -10.44
N ALA A 122 1.04 6.48 -10.88
CA ALA A 122 -0.01 6.05 -9.98
C ALA A 122 0.47 4.90 -9.08
N CYS A 123 1.20 3.95 -9.65
CA CYS A 123 1.79 2.87 -8.87
C CYS A 123 2.87 3.33 -7.89
N LYS A 124 3.70 4.32 -8.26
CA LYS A 124 4.65 4.96 -7.33
C LYS A 124 3.95 5.65 -6.17
N ALA A 125 2.88 6.38 -6.46
CA ALA A 125 2.10 7.07 -5.44
C ALA A 125 1.53 6.06 -4.42
N ILE A 126 0.95 4.96 -4.92
CA ILE A 126 0.42 3.89 -4.06
C ILE A 126 1.51 3.18 -3.26
N GLN A 127 2.65 2.87 -3.87
CA GLN A 127 3.78 2.26 -3.15
C GLN A 127 4.26 3.16 -1.99
N SER A 128 4.31 4.47 -2.24
CA SER A 128 4.70 5.45 -1.22
C SER A 128 3.70 5.46 -0.06
N ILE A 129 2.40 5.36 -0.34
CA ILE A 129 1.33 5.33 0.67
C ILE A 129 1.33 4.03 1.48
N GLN A 130 1.66 2.89 0.85
CA GLN A 130 1.79 1.60 1.53
C GLN A 130 3.00 1.54 2.48
N SER A 131 4.01 2.37 2.26
CA SER A 131 5.26 2.42 3.03
C SER A 131 5.20 3.39 4.24
N LEU A 132 4.03 4.02 4.49
CA LEU A 132 3.77 4.96 5.59
C LEU A 132 3.20 4.27 6.85
#